data_AF-A0AAU9IYD0-F1
#
_entry.id   AF-A0AAU9IYD0-F1
#
_cell.length_a   1.000
_cell.length_b   1.000
_cell.length_c   1.000
_cell.angle_alpha   90.00
_cell.angle_beta   90.00
_cell.angle_gamma   90.00
#
_symmetry.space_group_name_H-M   'P 1'
#
loop_
_entity.id
_entity.type
_entity.pdbx_description
1 polymer ?
#
loop_
_entity_poly.entity_id
_entity_poly.type
_entity_poly.pdbx_seq_one_letter_code
_entity_poly.pdbx_strand_id
1 'polypeptide(L)'
;MIAILAYIISDASNTSKMSSLGDLGQLLYDLEALSDSTRILSRQARSSSVSQAQKDLNYKNFQSLLTGIQNIKNNLLDDFDHWSYCESSKIIHEKLIPLWIFNGEKPYIEYNNLYDTLSKFIYSGSKTLDNLYEDDGFSPEMKFLMLNGLSYVFEYINMTTDGIVDCEINRIKLAGKYINTFIMMGFSIIGLLVLSLCLFIILASKSYDQFWNFMLNNIQSSLSNLKACSIDRLMIIHRNEYTREENQGFIASRHHPRKIKSKIYLSYISRIFIFFAIAGSYYFLVYFHLYPNCQTLMIDRPLLLNNFSLFRTLLSRLDIFARDMRSPVFITEFQDFYDFPNSQIMADNTFEILKSKRKEIKKENFSVLMSQELLNRIYKSNNSTEEVLEYGTDASIDDIIDEIYSLFYKNLINTDELSQYFEKLQNIQNEILKEFFLADRDSKNIINSELDAIIESTIFYSLTVCLLFFIYYLPYFNSQIKQLSRFAILPNILEINAEPT
;
A
#
# COMPACT_ATOMS: atom_id res chain seq x y z
N MET A 1 8.38 10.42 13.65
CA MET A 1 8.36 10.71 12.20
C MET A 1 9.25 9.75 11.42
N ILE A 2 10.59 9.79 11.59
CA ILE A 2 11.52 8.95 10.82
C ILE A 2 11.21 7.44 10.95
N ALA A 3 10.87 6.96 12.16
CA ALA A 3 10.46 5.57 12.35
C ALA A 3 9.14 5.19 11.63
N ILE A 4 8.19 6.12 11.54
CA ILE A 4 6.92 5.93 10.82
C ILE A 4 7.19 5.91 9.31
N LEU A 5 8.04 6.82 8.83
CA LEU A 5 8.48 6.89 7.45
C LEU A 5 9.23 5.62 7.03
N ALA A 6 10.19 5.15 7.85
CA ALA A 6 10.93 3.93 7.61
C ALA A 6 10.02 2.70 7.57
N TYR A 7 8.99 2.66 8.43
CA TYR A 7 8.00 1.59 8.43
C TYR A 7 7.12 1.62 7.16
N ILE A 8 6.63 2.81 6.76
CA ILE A 8 5.88 3.00 5.51
C ILE A 8 6.71 2.60 4.29
N ILE A 9 7.98 3.03 4.22
CA ILE A 9 8.91 2.70 3.13
C ILE A 9 9.18 1.20 3.07
N SER A 10 9.36 0.55 4.23
CA SER A 10 9.54 -0.90 4.31
C SER A 10 8.32 -1.66 3.77
N ASP A 11 7.12 -1.27 4.21
CA ASP A 11 5.88 -1.93 3.78
C ASP A 11 5.57 -1.68 2.31
N ALA A 12 5.81 -0.47 1.82
CA ALA A 12 5.68 -0.17 0.40
C ALA A 12 6.69 -0.92 -0.47
N SER A 13 7.95 -1.05 -0.01
CA SER A 13 8.97 -1.83 -0.70
C SER A 13 8.56 -3.29 -0.83
N ASN A 14 7.96 -3.86 0.23
CA ASN A 14 7.44 -5.23 0.21
C ASN A 14 6.21 -5.36 -0.71
N THR A 15 5.26 -4.43 -0.65
CA THR A 15 4.09 -4.38 -1.54
C THR A 15 4.50 -4.17 -3.02
N SER A 16 5.71 -3.64 -3.26
CA SER A 16 6.27 -3.45 -4.61
C SER A 16 6.87 -4.70 -5.25
N LYS A 17 6.97 -5.79 -4.49
CA LYS A 17 7.50 -7.10 -4.91
C LYS A 17 6.37 -8.14 -4.88
N MET A 18 5.37 -7.94 -5.74
CA MET A 18 4.25 -8.89 -5.93
C MET A 18 4.52 -9.84 -7.11
N SER A 19 5.77 -10.26 -7.32
CA SER A 19 6.15 -11.21 -8.37
C SER A 19 5.39 -12.54 -8.24
N SER A 20 5.21 -13.02 -7.01
CA SER A 20 4.47 -14.25 -6.72
C SER A 20 3.01 -14.23 -7.21
N LEU A 21 2.33 -13.08 -7.12
CA LEU A 21 0.96 -12.94 -7.63
C LEU A 21 0.93 -13.04 -9.16
N GLY A 22 1.90 -12.40 -9.83
CA GLY A 22 2.06 -12.50 -11.28
C GLY A 22 2.40 -13.92 -11.73
N ASP A 23 3.31 -14.59 -11.02
CA ASP A 23 3.75 -15.96 -11.32
C ASP A 23 2.63 -16.97 -11.12
N LEU A 24 1.86 -16.89 -10.02
CA LEU A 24 0.69 -17.75 -9.80
C LEU A 24 -0.43 -17.47 -10.81
N GLY A 25 -0.62 -16.20 -11.16
CA GLY A 25 -1.54 -15.78 -12.19
C GLY A 25 -1.21 -16.34 -13.57
N GLN A 26 0.07 -16.25 -13.95
CA GLN A 26 0.59 -16.83 -15.19
C GLN A 26 0.51 -18.36 -15.16
N LEU A 27 0.77 -18.97 -14.01
CA LEU A 27 0.67 -20.41 -13.83
C LEU A 27 -0.75 -20.94 -14.05
N LEU A 28 -1.77 -20.25 -13.53
CA LEU A 28 -3.17 -20.60 -13.79
C LEU A 28 -3.45 -20.66 -15.29
N TYR A 29 -3.06 -19.61 -16.02
CA TYR A 29 -3.19 -19.57 -17.47
C TYR A 29 -2.40 -20.69 -18.15
N ASP A 30 -1.13 -20.89 -17.79
CA ASP A 30 -0.25 -21.87 -18.45
C ASP A 30 -0.75 -23.30 -18.27
N LEU A 31 -1.28 -23.65 -17.09
CA LEU A 31 -1.84 -24.98 -16.83
C LEU A 31 -3.10 -25.26 -17.68
N GLU A 32 -3.98 -24.27 -17.81
CA GLU A 32 -5.17 -24.40 -18.65
C GLU A 32 -4.84 -24.43 -20.13
N ALA A 33 -3.96 -23.53 -20.58
CA ALA A 33 -3.48 -23.49 -21.95
C ALA A 33 -2.71 -24.77 -22.31
N LEU A 34 -1.99 -25.39 -21.37
CA LEU A 34 -1.32 -26.68 -21.55
C LEU A 34 -2.35 -27.81 -21.69
N SER A 35 -3.40 -27.81 -20.86
CA SER A 35 -4.51 -28.75 -20.97
C SER A 35 -5.18 -28.66 -22.35
N ASP A 36 -5.48 -27.45 -22.83
CA ASP A 36 -6.08 -27.29 -24.15
C ASP A 36 -5.12 -27.63 -25.30
N SER A 37 -3.86 -27.22 -25.19
CA SER A 37 -2.84 -27.55 -26.19
C SER A 37 -2.61 -29.06 -26.29
N THR A 38 -2.73 -29.80 -25.17
CA THR A 38 -2.71 -31.27 -25.16
C THR A 38 -3.83 -31.83 -26.04
N ARG A 39 -5.05 -31.30 -25.92
CA ARG A 39 -6.23 -31.70 -26.73
C ARG A 39 -6.04 -31.38 -28.20
N ILE A 40 -5.50 -30.19 -28.50
CA ILE A 40 -5.24 -29.76 -29.87
C ILE A 40 -4.22 -30.68 -30.52
N LEU A 41 -3.08 -30.93 -29.86
CA LEU A 41 -2.02 -31.76 -30.40
C LEU A 41 -2.47 -33.20 -30.62
N SER A 42 -3.22 -33.80 -29.68
CA SER A 42 -3.71 -35.17 -29.86
C SER A 42 -4.67 -35.31 -31.05
N ARG A 43 -5.54 -34.32 -31.27
CA ARG A 43 -6.42 -34.28 -32.46
C ARG A 43 -5.63 -34.10 -33.75
N GLN A 44 -4.59 -33.25 -33.74
CA GLN A 44 -3.75 -33.01 -34.90
C GLN A 44 -2.86 -34.19 -35.27
N ALA A 45 -2.38 -34.96 -34.29
CA ALA A 45 -1.63 -36.18 -34.53
C ALA A 45 -2.46 -37.20 -35.31
N ARG A 46 -3.75 -37.30 -35.00
CA ARG A 46 -4.70 -38.23 -35.65
C ARG A 46 -5.29 -37.71 -36.96
N SER A 47 -5.19 -36.41 -37.21
CA SER A 47 -5.74 -35.78 -38.41
C SER A 47 -4.71 -35.62 -39.52
N SER A 48 -5.02 -36.18 -40.69
CA SER A 48 -4.27 -35.97 -41.94
C SER A 48 -4.60 -34.66 -42.65
N SER A 49 -5.67 -33.96 -42.24
CA SER A 49 -6.14 -32.72 -42.89
C SER A 49 -5.47 -31.45 -42.37
N VAL A 50 -4.67 -31.53 -41.30
CA VAL A 50 -3.99 -30.39 -40.69
C VAL A 50 -2.63 -30.18 -41.34
N SER A 51 -2.35 -28.94 -41.77
CA SER A 51 -1.07 -28.60 -42.40
C SER A 51 0.11 -28.81 -41.46
N GLN A 52 1.27 -29.17 -42.01
CA GLN A 52 2.50 -29.37 -41.21
C GLN A 52 2.90 -28.10 -40.46
N ALA A 53 2.75 -26.93 -41.09
CA ALA A 53 3.04 -25.64 -40.47
C ALA A 53 2.21 -25.40 -39.19
N GLN A 54 0.93 -25.79 -39.19
CA GLN A 54 0.08 -25.65 -38.01
C GLN A 54 0.47 -26.63 -36.90
N LYS A 55 0.87 -27.85 -37.27
CA LYS A 55 1.37 -28.85 -36.31
C LYS A 55 2.65 -28.35 -35.63
N ASP A 56 3.59 -27.81 -36.40
CA ASP A 56 4.85 -27.27 -35.90
C ASP A 56 4.63 -26.05 -34.97
N LEU A 57 3.66 -25.18 -35.30
CA LEU A 57 3.30 -24.03 -34.48
C LEU A 57 2.74 -24.47 -33.12
N ASN A 58 1.77 -25.38 -33.12
CA ASN A 58 1.17 -25.86 -31.87
C ASN A 58 2.16 -26.64 -31.01
N TYR A 59 3.07 -27.40 -31.62
CA TYR A 59 4.17 -28.04 -30.91
C TYR A 59 5.06 -27.02 -30.21
N LYS A 60 5.46 -25.95 -30.90
CA LYS A 60 6.25 -24.85 -30.31
C LYS A 60 5.50 -24.15 -29.18
N ASN A 61 4.21 -23.89 -29.34
CA ASN A 61 3.38 -23.27 -28.30
C ASN A 61 3.33 -24.16 -27.05
N PHE A 62 3.11 -25.46 -27.22
CA PHE A 62 3.13 -26.43 -26.11
C PHE A 62 4.48 -26.45 -25.38
N GLN A 63 5.59 -26.47 -26.12
CA GLN A 63 6.93 -26.42 -25.55
C GLN A 63 7.19 -25.09 -24.81
N SER A 64 6.68 -23.98 -25.33
CA SER A 64 6.74 -22.67 -24.67
C SER A 64 5.99 -22.67 -23.34
N LEU A 65 4.81 -23.29 -23.27
CA LEU A 65 4.02 -23.41 -22.03
C LEU A 65 4.77 -24.25 -20.99
N LEU A 66 5.36 -25.39 -21.39
CA LEU A 66 6.19 -26.19 -20.47
C LEU A 66 7.40 -25.41 -19.94
N THR A 67 8.04 -24.62 -20.81
CA THR A 67 9.16 -23.76 -20.42
C THR A 67 8.70 -22.67 -19.44
N GLY A 68 7.52 -22.09 -19.67
CA GLY A 68 6.87 -21.14 -18.75
C GLY A 68 6.65 -21.74 -17.37
N ILE A 69 6.02 -22.91 -17.29
CA ILE A 69 5.78 -23.64 -16.04
C ILE A 69 7.10 -23.99 -15.33
N GLN A 70 8.13 -24.39 -16.09
CA GLN A 70 9.45 -24.69 -15.53
C GLN A 70 10.15 -23.44 -14.96
N ASN A 71 10.00 -22.29 -15.61
CA ASN A 71 10.52 -21.02 -15.10
C ASN A 71 9.80 -20.60 -13.81
N ILE A 72 8.46 -20.65 -13.81
CA ILE A 72 7.66 -20.32 -12.62
C ILE A 72 7.99 -21.26 -11.46
N LYS A 73 8.13 -22.57 -11.72
CA LYS A 73 8.55 -23.54 -10.69
C LYS A 73 9.88 -23.14 -10.03
N ASN A 74 10.85 -22.67 -10.81
CA ASN A 74 12.15 -22.24 -10.27
C ASN A 74 11.99 -20.95 -9.45
N ASN A 75 11.25 -19.97 -9.99
CA ASN A 75 10.99 -18.69 -9.30
C ASN A 75 10.23 -18.88 -7.98
N LEU A 76 9.28 -19.82 -7.90
CA LEU A 76 8.47 -20.06 -6.70
C LEU A 76 9.33 -20.44 -5.47
N LEU A 77 10.45 -21.14 -5.68
CA LEU A 77 11.39 -21.44 -4.59
C LEU A 77 12.23 -20.23 -4.20
N ASP A 78 12.72 -19.48 -5.19
CA ASP A 78 13.56 -18.30 -4.97
C ASP A 78 12.78 -17.17 -4.27
N ASP A 79 11.49 -17.04 -4.57
CA ASP A 79 10.61 -16.02 -4.01
C ASP A 79 9.91 -16.43 -2.71
N PHE A 80 10.02 -17.70 -2.27
CA PHE A 80 9.27 -18.23 -1.12
C PHE A 80 9.42 -17.38 0.15
N ASP A 81 10.64 -16.95 0.47
CA ASP A 81 10.93 -16.15 1.67
C ASP A 81 10.09 -14.86 1.72
N HIS A 82 9.76 -14.28 0.56
CA HIS A 82 9.04 -13.01 0.48
C HIS A 82 7.55 -13.11 0.83
N TRP A 83 6.91 -14.27 0.71
CA TRP A 83 5.48 -14.45 0.97
C TRP A 83 5.16 -15.64 1.88
N SER A 84 6.19 -16.31 2.42
CA SER A 84 6.11 -17.36 3.45
C SER A 84 5.32 -16.95 4.70
N TYR A 85 5.19 -15.65 4.97
CA TYR A 85 4.39 -15.14 6.09
C TYR A 85 2.87 -15.30 5.87
N CYS A 86 2.43 -15.50 4.63
CA CYS A 86 1.03 -15.76 4.30
C CYS A 86 0.70 -17.23 4.47
N GLU A 87 -0.44 -17.56 5.10
CA GLU A 87 -0.87 -18.94 5.29
C GLU A 87 -1.09 -19.67 3.97
N SER A 88 -1.57 -18.98 2.94
CA SER A 88 -1.77 -19.55 1.60
C SER A 88 -0.46 -20.04 0.93
N SER A 89 0.71 -19.55 1.36
CA SER A 89 2.01 -20.01 0.83
C SER A 89 2.34 -21.47 1.19
N LYS A 90 1.67 -22.04 2.19
CA LYS A 90 1.85 -23.43 2.63
C LYS A 90 1.69 -24.43 1.49
N ILE A 91 0.88 -24.11 0.48
CA ILE A 91 0.67 -24.96 -0.70
C ILE A 91 1.97 -25.34 -1.43
N ILE A 92 3.04 -24.55 -1.31
CA ILE A 92 4.33 -24.85 -1.94
C ILE A 92 5.01 -26.08 -1.34
N HIS A 93 4.91 -26.26 -0.01
CA HIS A 93 5.63 -27.32 0.70
C HIS A 93 4.72 -28.38 1.31
N GLU A 94 3.50 -28.00 1.70
CA GLU A 94 2.51 -28.91 2.28
C GLU A 94 1.72 -29.63 1.19
N LYS A 95 1.43 -30.91 1.41
CA LYS A 95 0.72 -31.77 0.46
C LYS A 95 -0.79 -31.50 0.51
N LEU A 96 -1.23 -30.41 -0.10
CA LEU A 96 -2.61 -29.95 -0.06
C LEU A 96 -3.37 -30.17 -1.37
N ILE A 97 -2.69 -30.24 -2.51
CA ILE A 97 -3.32 -30.30 -3.84
C ILE A 97 -3.68 -31.74 -4.18
N PRO A 98 -4.97 -32.08 -4.38
CA PRO A 98 -5.36 -33.40 -4.86
C PRO A 98 -5.11 -33.52 -6.36
N LEU A 99 -4.43 -34.58 -6.76
CA LEU A 99 -4.10 -34.92 -8.15
C LEU A 99 -4.69 -36.26 -8.54
N TRP A 100 -5.31 -36.33 -9.71
CA TRP A 100 -5.70 -37.59 -10.33
C TRP A 100 -4.50 -38.22 -11.03
N ILE A 101 -4.13 -39.43 -10.61
CA ILE A 101 -3.04 -40.22 -11.19
C ILE A 101 -3.61 -41.41 -11.97
N PHE A 102 -3.16 -41.57 -13.22
CA PHE A 102 -3.62 -42.58 -14.16
C PHE A 102 -2.60 -43.72 -14.32
N ASN A 103 -2.25 -44.40 -13.23
CA ASN A 103 -1.34 -45.55 -13.27
C ASN A 103 -2.13 -46.87 -13.14
N GLY A 104 -2.52 -47.47 -14.27
CA GLY A 104 -3.24 -48.75 -14.33
C GLY A 104 -4.71 -48.63 -14.75
N GLU A 105 -5.54 -49.63 -14.40
CA GLU A 105 -6.94 -49.72 -14.85
C GLU A 105 -7.90 -48.74 -14.16
N LYS A 106 -7.56 -48.21 -12.97
CA LYS A 106 -8.40 -47.26 -12.23
C LYS A 106 -7.59 -46.07 -11.73
N PRO A 107 -8.02 -44.82 -11.97
CA PRO A 107 -7.34 -43.66 -11.43
C PRO A 107 -7.54 -43.54 -9.92
N TYR A 108 -6.58 -42.92 -9.24
CA TYR A 108 -6.66 -42.62 -7.81
C TYR A 108 -6.19 -41.19 -7.53
N ILE A 109 -6.58 -40.65 -6.38
CA ILE A 109 -6.21 -39.30 -5.94
C ILE A 109 -4.95 -39.36 -5.06
N GLU A 110 -3.94 -38.57 -5.39
CA GLU A 110 -2.72 -38.36 -4.60
C GLU A 110 -2.62 -36.89 -4.16
N TYR A 111 -2.27 -36.65 -2.91
CA TYR A 111 -2.06 -35.29 -2.40
C TYR A 111 -0.61 -34.87 -2.53
N ASN A 112 -0.39 -33.74 -3.21
CA ASN A 112 0.92 -33.17 -3.50
C ASN A 112 1.01 -31.70 -3.09
N ASN A 113 2.24 -31.22 -2.98
CA ASN A 113 2.51 -29.78 -2.89
C ASN A 113 2.60 -29.17 -4.30
N LEU A 114 2.58 -27.84 -4.41
CA LEU A 114 2.61 -27.14 -5.70
C LEU A 114 3.90 -27.47 -6.48
N TYR A 115 5.06 -27.46 -5.83
CA TYR A 115 6.34 -27.69 -6.49
C TYR A 115 6.45 -29.09 -7.16
N ASP A 116 6.02 -30.13 -6.45
CA ASP A 116 5.96 -31.50 -6.95
C ASP A 116 4.87 -31.66 -8.01
N THR A 117 3.75 -30.96 -7.85
CA THR A 117 2.68 -30.91 -8.85
C THR A 117 3.21 -30.36 -10.17
N LEU A 118 3.91 -29.22 -10.16
CA LEU A 118 4.51 -28.64 -11.37
C LEU A 118 5.54 -29.58 -12.00
N SER A 119 6.33 -30.28 -11.18
CA SER A 119 7.26 -31.29 -11.67
C SER A 119 6.56 -32.45 -12.38
N LYS A 120 5.40 -32.89 -11.88
CA LYS A 120 4.55 -33.89 -12.56
C LYS A 120 3.96 -33.35 -13.87
N PHE A 121 3.51 -32.10 -13.92
CA PHE A 121 3.05 -31.46 -15.17
C PHE A 121 4.15 -31.39 -16.23
N ILE A 122 5.37 -30.97 -15.84
CA ILE A 122 6.51 -30.87 -16.76
C ILE A 122 6.91 -32.25 -17.29
N TYR A 123 6.95 -33.26 -16.41
CA TYR A 123 7.24 -34.64 -16.80
C TYR A 123 6.19 -35.20 -17.76
N SER A 124 4.90 -35.10 -17.40
CA SER A 124 3.79 -35.58 -18.24
C SER A 124 3.71 -34.85 -19.58
N GLY A 125 3.99 -33.54 -19.58
CA GLY A 125 4.07 -32.73 -20.81
C GLY A 125 5.20 -33.18 -21.73
N SER A 126 6.40 -33.39 -21.18
CA SER A 126 7.54 -33.86 -21.96
C SER A 126 7.27 -35.25 -22.56
N LYS A 127 6.70 -36.16 -21.75
CA LYS A 127 6.29 -37.49 -22.23
C LYS A 127 5.21 -37.47 -23.30
N THR A 128 4.27 -36.53 -23.18
CA THR A 128 3.23 -36.32 -24.19
C THR A 128 3.85 -35.94 -25.53
N LEU A 129 4.85 -35.05 -25.54
CA LEU A 129 5.57 -34.67 -26.76
C LEU A 129 6.35 -35.84 -27.37
N ASP A 130 7.03 -36.64 -26.54
CA ASP A 130 7.80 -37.79 -27.01
C ASP A 130 6.91 -38.86 -27.66
N ASN A 131 5.71 -39.08 -27.12
CA ASN A 131 4.81 -40.16 -27.51
C ASN A 131 3.65 -39.71 -28.43
N LEU A 132 3.71 -38.49 -28.98
CA LEU A 132 2.56 -37.84 -29.64
C LEU A 132 1.97 -38.64 -30.82
N TYR A 133 2.78 -39.48 -31.46
CA TYR A 133 2.45 -40.22 -32.68
C TYR A 133 2.33 -41.74 -32.48
N GLU A 134 2.51 -42.24 -31.26
CA GLU A 134 2.65 -43.68 -31.02
C GLU A 134 1.35 -44.38 -30.56
N ASP A 135 0.30 -43.62 -30.19
CA ASP A 135 -0.88 -44.16 -29.50
C ASP A 135 -2.22 -43.78 -30.17
N ASP A 136 -3.13 -44.76 -30.30
CA ASP A 136 -4.48 -44.57 -30.89
C ASP A 136 -5.46 -43.86 -29.92
N GLY A 137 -5.06 -43.68 -28.65
CA GLY A 137 -5.86 -43.13 -27.55
C GLY A 137 -5.17 -41.97 -26.81
N PHE A 138 -5.86 -41.39 -25.81
CA PHE A 138 -5.21 -40.44 -24.91
C PHE A 138 -4.31 -41.22 -23.96
N SER A 139 -2.99 -40.94 -23.99
CA SER A 139 -2.06 -41.55 -23.05
C SER A 139 -2.40 -41.15 -21.59
N PRO A 140 -1.98 -41.94 -20.59
CA PRO A 140 -2.15 -41.58 -19.18
C PRO A 140 -1.63 -40.17 -18.84
N GLU A 141 -0.53 -39.74 -19.45
CA GLU A 141 0.06 -38.42 -19.28
C GLU A 141 -0.81 -37.32 -19.89
N MET A 142 -1.37 -37.54 -21.08
CA MET A 142 -2.33 -36.61 -21.68
C MET A 142 -3.58 -36.47 -20.81
N LYS A 143 -4.11 -37.59 -20.29
CA LYS A 143 -5.24 -37.60 -19.36
C LYS A 143 -4.93 -36.84 -18.07
N PHE A 144 -3.72 -37.03 -17.53
CA PHE A 144 -3.23 -36.31 -16.36
C PHE A 144 -3.23 -34.79 -16.61
N LEU A 145 -2.66 -34.32 -17.72
CA LEU A 145 -2.57 -32.89 -18.06
C LEU A 145 -3.96 -32.28 -18.23
N MET A 146 -4.82 -32.99 -18.97
CA MET A 146 -6.17 -32.52 -19.29
C MET A 146 -7.04 -32.37 -18.04
N LEU A 147 -7.13 -33.43 -17.22
CA LEU A 147 -8.00 -33.44 -16.04
C LEU A 147 -7.48 -32.52 -14.94
N ASN A 148 -6.20 -32.63 -14.59
CA ASN A 148 -5.66 -31.87 -13.45
C ASN A 148 -5.52 -30.37 -13.77
N GLY A 149 -5.20 -30.01 -15.02
CA GLY A 149 -5.07 -28.61 -15.44
C GLY A 149 -6.37 -27.81 -15.35
N LEU A 150 -7.53 -28.48 -15.45
CA LEU A 150 -8.86 -27.84 -15.45
C LEU A 150 -9.68 -28.06 -14.17
N SER A 151 -9.24 -28.94 -13.26
CA SER A 151 -10.00 -29.33 -12.06
C SER A 151 -9.37 -28.75 -10.78
N TYR A 152 -9.05 -29.59 -9.80
CA TYR A 152 -8.67 -29.18 -8.45
C TYR A 152 -7.37 -28.37 -8.41
N VAL A 153 -6.39 -28.65 -9.28
CA VAL A 153 -5.12 -27.89 -9.27
C VAL A 153 -5.40 -26.41 -9.54
N PHE A 154 -6.25 -26.13 -10.53
CA PHE A 154 -6.70 -24.78 -10.83
C PHE A 154 -7.37 -24.14 -9.61
N GLU A 155 -8.35 -24.82 -9.01
CA GLU A 155 -9.11 -24.28 -7.88
C GLU A 155 -8.20 -23.94 -6.69
N TYR A 156 -7.26 -24.84 -6.36
CA TYR A 156 -6.34 -24.63 -5.25
C TYR A 156 -5.34 -23.50 -5.52
N ILE A 157 -4.85 -23.37 -6.76
CA ILE A 157 -3.98 -22.23 -7.13
C ILE A 157 -4.80 -20.93 -7.09
N ASN A 158 -6.02 -20.90 -7.61
CA ASN A 158 -6.87 -19.72 -7.59
C ASN A 158 -7.21 -19.29 -6.15
N MET A 159 -7.59 -20.24 -5.29
CA MET A 159 -7.80 -19.99 -3.85
C MET A 159 -6.53 -19.49 -3.16
N THR A 160 -5.36 -19.98 -3.56
CA THR A 160 -4.07 -19.51 -3.06
C THR A 160 -3.83 -18.06 -3.48
N THR A 161 -4.04 -17.73 -4.75
CA THR A 161 -3.91 -16.37 -5.29
C THR A 161 -4.80 -15.39 -4.54
N ASP A 162 -6.09 -15.72 -4.37
CA ASP A 162 -7.03 -14.90 -3.60
C ASP A 162 -6.60 -14.76 -2.13
N GLY A 163 -6.13 -15.85 -1.51
CA GLY A 163 -5.63 -15.81 -0.14
C GLY A 163 -4.36 -14.98 0.05
N ILE A 164 -3.47 -14.91 -0.94
CA ILE A 164 -2.31 -14.01 -0.95
C ILE A 164 -2.77 -12.56 -1.03
N VAL A 165 -3.73 -12.26 -1.92
CA VAL A 165 -4.32 -10.92 -2.04
C VAL A 165 -4.93 -10.48 -0.71
N ASP A 166 -5.73 -11.34 -0.07
CA ASP A 166 -6.33 -11.04 1.23
C ASP A 166 -5.28 -10.88 2.34
N CYS A 167 -4.25 -11.72 2.35
CA CYS A 167 -3.12 -11.63 3.27
C CYS A 167 -2.40 -10.27 3.14
N GLU A 168 -2.15 -9.82 1.92
CA GLU A 168 -1.51 -8.54 1.61
C GLU A 168 -2.35 -7.34 2.04
N ILE A 169 -3.64 -7.36 1.70
CA ILE A 169 -4.59 -6.33 2.13
C ILE A 169 -4.65 -6.26 3.65
N ASN A 170 -4.68 -7.40 4.34
CA ASN A 170 -4.71 -7.46 5.79
C ASN A 170 -3.41 -6.94 6.41
N ARG A 171 -2.24 -7.26 5.82
CA ARG A 171 -0.94 -6.71 6.23
C ARG A 171 -0.93 -5.18 6.16
N ILE A 172 -1.39 -4.61 5.05
CA ILE A 172 -1.45 -3.14 4.86
C ILE A 172 -2.44 -2.49 5.83
N LYS A 173 -3.59 -3.12 6.09
CA LYS A 173 -4.56 -2.65 7.10
C LYS A 173 -3.97 -2.66 8.52
N LEU A 174 -3.23 -3.70 8.87
CA LEU A 174 -2.54 -3.80 10.16
C LEU A 174 -1.46 -2.73 10.29
N ALA A 175 -0.65 -2.53 9.24
CA ALA A 175 0.33 -1.46 9.18
C ALA A 175 -0.31 -0.07 9.42
N GLY A 176 -1.45 0.20 8.78
CA GLY A 176 -2.19 1.44 9.02
C GLY A 176 -2.73 1.60 10.42
N LYS A 177 -3.15 0.51 11.07
CA LYS A 177 -3.52 0.54 12.49
C LYS A 177 -2.33 0.90 13.37
N TYR A 178 -1.14 0.35 13.11
CA TYR A 178 0.08 0.69 13.85
C TYR A 178 0.49 2.14 13.64
N ILE A 179 0.48 2.62 12.40
CA ILE A 179 0.81 4.01 12.06
C ILE A 179 -0.15 4.98 12.76
N ASN A 180 -1.45 4.72 12.70
CA ASN A 180 -2.45 5.53 13.41
C ASN A 180 -2.20 5.54 14.92
N THR A 181 -1.83 4.38 15.49
CA THR A 181 -1.47 4.27 16.91
C THR A 181 -0.22 5.10 17.24
N PHE A 182 0.83 5.05 16.41
CA PHE A 182 2.04 5.83 16.59
C PHE A 182 1.80 7.34 16.47
N ILE A 183 0.95 7.78 15.54
CA ILE A 183 0.57 9.20 15.40
C ILE A 183 -0.17 9.67 16.66
N MET A 184 -1.13 8.89 17.16
CA MET A 184 -1.89 9.22 18.38
C MET A 184 -1.01 9.25 19.63
N MET A 185 -0.08 8.29 19.77
CA MET A 185 0.93 8.30 20.84
C MET A 185 1.83 9.52 20.74
N GLY A 186 2.32 9.84 19.53
CA GLY A 186 3.12 11.04 19.27
C GLY A 186 2.41 12.33 19.67
N PHE A 187 1.15 12.48 19.28
CA PHE A 187 0.33 13.64 19.64
C PHE A 187 0.13 13.75 21.16
N SER A 188 -0.10 12.63 21.83
CA SER A 188 -0.29 12.56 23.28
C SER A 188 0.99 12.94 24.04
N ILE A 189 2.16 12.45 23.62
CA ILE A 189 3.45 12.80 24.22
C ILE A 189 3.74 14.28 24.02
N ILE A 190 3.57 14.82 22.81
CA ILE A 190 3.76 16.24 22.52
C ILE A 190 2.79 17.09 23.36
N GLY A 191 1.53 16.68 23.47
CA GLY A 191 0.53 17.36 24.30
C GLY A 191 0.91 17.41 25.78
N LEU A 192 1.39 16.30 26.35
CA LEU A 192 1.88 16.23 27.73
C LEU A 192 3.10 17.12 27.94
N LEU A 193 4.05 17.13 27.01
CA LEU A 193 5.23 17.99 27.07
C LEU A 193 4.85 19.48 27.03
N VAL A 194 3.93 19.87 26.14
CA VAL A 194 3.42 21.25 26.06
C VAL A 194 2.71 21.63 27.36
N LEU A 195 1.88 20.75 27.92
CA LEU A 195 1.18 21.02 29.17
C LEU A 195 2.16 21.20 30.34
N SER A 196 3.19 20.35 30.42
CA SER A 196 4.27 20.49 31.41
C SER A 196 5.05 21.80 31.24
N LEU A 197 5.38 22.19 30.01
CA LEU A 197 6.06 23.45 29.72
C LEU A 197 5.20 24.67 30.11
N CYS A 198 3.91 24.64 29.80
CA CYS A 198 2.96 25.69 30.19
C CYS A 198 2.88 25.82 31.71
N LEU A 199 2.76 24.70 32.45
CA LEU A 199 2.77 24.71 33.92
C LEU A 199 4.07 25.29 34.47
N PHE A 200 5.22 24.86 33.93
CA PHE A 200 6.53 25.37 34.31
C PHE A 200 6.63 26.89 34.12
N ILE A 201 6.20 27.40 32.96
CA ILE A 201 6.21 28.85 32.65
C ILE A 201 5.32 29.64 33.61
N ILE A 202 4.13 29.12 33.95
CA ILE A 202 3.23 29.77 34.90
C ILE A 202 3.87 29.84 36.29
N LEU A 203 4.49 28.74 36.76
CA LEU A 203 5.16 28.69 38.07
C LEU A 203 6.40 29.59 38.11
N ALA A 204 7.22 29.57 37.06
CA ALA A 204 8.39 30.43 36.93
C ALA A 204 7.99 31.91 36.90
N SER A 205 6.95 32.28 36.15
CA SER A 205 6.43 33.65 36.11
C SER A 205 5.92 34.10 37.48
N LYS A 206 5.24 33.23 38.23
CA LYS A 206 4.76 33.55 39.58
C LYS A 206 5.93 33.79 40.54
N SER A 207 6.98 32.97 40.45
CA SER A 207 8.19 33.11 41.26
C SER A 207 8.96 34.40 40.92
N TYR A 208 9.03 34.74 39.63
CA TYR A 208 9.63 35.99 39.16
C TYR A 208 8.85 37.22 39.67
N ASP A 209 7.52 37.22 39.56
CA ASP A 209 6.68 38.29 40.10
C ASP A 209 6.85 38.42 41.64
N GLN A 210 6.99 37.31 42.37
CA GLN A 210 7.27 37.34 43.82
C GLN A 210 8.63 37.98 44.12
N PHE A 211 9.69 37.56 43.42
CA PHE A 211 11.03 38.13 43.56
C PHE A 211 11.06 39.63 43.23
N TRP A 212 10.38 40.04 42.15
CA TRP A 212 10.30 41.44 41.75
C TRP A 212 9.59 42.32 42.78
N ASN A 213 8.46 41.84 43.32
CA ASN A 213 7.75 42.55 44.39
C ASN A 213 8.59 42.62 45.68
N PHE A 214 9.38 41.59 46.00
CA PHE A 214 10.32 41.62 47.13
C PHE A 214 11.42 42.67 46.93
N MET A 215 12.05 42.71 45.76
CA MET A 215 13.08 43.71 45.42
C MET A 215 12.52 45.14 45.45
N LEU A 216 11.34 45.37 44.89
CA LEU A 216 10.67 46.68 44.92
C LEU A 216 10.38 47.13 46.36
N ASN A 217 9.88 46.23 47.21
CA ASN A 217 9.64 46.54 48.61
C ASN A 217 10.94 46.89 49.34
N ASN A 218 12.02 46.15 49.09
CA ASN A 218 13.33 46.44 49.71
C ASN A 218 13.90 47.79 49.24
N ILE A 219 13.87 48.07 47.95
CA ILE A 219 14.33 49.36 47.40
C ILE A 219 13.52 50.52 47.97
N GLN A 220 12.19 50.38 48.04
CA GLN A 220 11.33 51.41 48.63
C GLN A 220 11.61 51.61 50.12
N SER A 221 11.80 50.52 50.88
CA SER A 221 12.15 50.60 52.30
C SER A 221 13.50 51.31 52.49
N SER A 222 14.52 50.96 51.69
CA SER A 222 15.84 51.58 51.73
C SER A 222 15.79 53.06 51.34
N LEU A 223 15.06 53.42 50.28
CA LEU A 223 14.83 54.82 49.89
C LEU A 223 14.12 55.62 50.98
N SER A 224 13.10 55.03 51.63
CA SER A 224 12.39 55.67 52.72
C SER A 224 13.30 55.90 53.93
N ASN A 225 14.18 54.94 54.24
CA ASN A 225 15.18 55.05 55.30
C ASN A 225 16.25 56.10 54.97
N LEU A 226 16.75 56.12 53.72
CA LEU A 226 17.70 57.15 53.26
C LEU A 226 17.09 58.55 53.32
N LYS A 227 15.82 58.69 52.90
CA LYS A 227 15.09 59.95 52.98
C LYS A 227 14.90 60.40 54.44
N ALA A 228 14.53 59.48 55.33
CA ALA A 228 14.41 59.75 56.76
C ALA A 228 15.76 60.17 57.37
N CYS A 229 16.84 59.44 57.12
CA CYS A 229 18.19 59.80 57.55
C CYS A 229 18.65 61.16 57.01
N SER A 230 18.33 61.48 55.77
CA SER A 230 18.67 62.78 55.17
C SER A 230 17.90 63.92 55.83
N ILE A 231 16.62 63.72 56.12
CA ILE A 231 15.78 64.67 56.86
C ILE A 231 16.29 64.85 58.29
N ASP A 232 16.66 63.77 58.98
CA ASP A 232 17.21 63.82 60.34
C ASP A 232 18.53 64.59 60.38
N ARG A 233 19.45 64.34 59.43
CA ARG A 233 20.69 65.12 59.30
C ARG A 233 20.41 66.60 59.02
N LEU A 234 19.43 66.90 58.18
CA LEU A 234 19.03 68.28 57.88
C LEU A 234 18.46 69.00 59.12
N MET A 235 17.64 68.30 59.92
CA MET A 235 17.08 68.82 61.18
C MET A 235 18.14 69.08 62.25
N ILE A 236 19.21 68.28 62.30
CA ILE A 236 20.33 68.48 63.23
C ILE A 236 21.13 69.74 62.87
N ILE A 237 21.31 70.03 61.58
CA ILE A 237 22.08 71.18 61.09
C ILE A 237 21.27 72.48 61.20
N HIS A 238 19.97 72.46 60.88
CA HIS A 238 19.07 73.62 60.97
C HIS A 238 18.34 73.67 62.32
N ARG A 239 19.11 73.85 63.40
CA ARG A 239 18.62 73.84 64.78
C ARG A 239 17.47 74.85 64.99
N ASN A 240 16.25 74.31 65.17
CA ASN A 240 15.02 74.96 65.66
C ASN A 240 14.40 76.08 64.81
N GLU A 241 13.74 75.75 63.70
CA GLU A 241 12.66 76.63 63.18
C GLU A 241 11.47 75.94 62.49
N TYR A 242 11.37 74.61 62.54
CA TYR A 242 10.17 73.91 62.03
C TYR A 242 9.52 73.06 63.12
N THR A 243 8.31 73.46 63.48
CA THR A 243 7.42 72.80 64.44
C THR A 243 7.12 71.37 63.98
N ARG A 244 7.23 70.44 64.92
CA ARG A 244 7.17 68.97 64.78
C ARG A 244 5.86 68.41 64.21
N GLU A 245 4.86 69.25 63.93
CA GLU A 245 3.50 68.84 63.54
C GLU A 245 3.27 68.75 62.02
N GLU A 246 3.99 69.50 61.17
CA GLU A 246 3.78 69.41 59.71
C GLU A 246 4.47 68.20 59.05
N ASN A 247 5.50 67.64 59.68
CA ASN A 247 6.28 66.52 59.10
C ASN A 247 5.68 65.13 59.37
N GLN A 248 4.78 64.98 60.35
CA GLN A 248 4.13 63.69 60.58
C GLN A 248 3.12 63.33 59.48
N GLY A 249 2.51 64.33 58.83
CA GLY A 249 1.64 64.12 57.66
C GLY A 249 2.38 63.66 56.40
N PHE A 250 3.66 64.02 56.25
CA PHE A 250 4.46 63.68 55.07
C PHE A 250 5.11 62.29 55.13
N ILE A 251 5.28 61.72 56.33
CA ILE A 251 5.85 60.38 56.54
C ILE A 251 4.75 59.30 56.51
N ALA A 252 3.49 59.66 56.77
CA ALA A 252 2.37 58.71 56.91
C ALA A 252 1.71 58.27 55.59
N SER A 253 2.01 58.89 54.44
CA SER A 253 1.53 58.39 53.15
C SER A 253 2.40 57.22 52.67
N ARG A 254 2.32 56.10 53.39
CA ARG A 254 2.73 54.79 52.87
C ARG A 254 1.86 54.49 51.65
N HIS A 255 2.31 54.91 50.47
CA HIS A 255 1.75 54.43 49.21
C HIS A 255 1.91 52.90 49.20
N HIS A 256 0.80 52.19 49.44
CA HIS A 256 0.80 50.74 49.28
C HIS A 256 1.19 50.42 47.83
N PRO A 257 2.26 49.63 47.62
CA PRO A 257 2.72 49.35 46.27
C PRO A 257 1.63 48.58 45.55
N ARG A 258 1.19 49.13 44.42
CA ARG A 258 0.32 48.43 43.48
C ARG A 258 1.12 47.24 42.97
N LYS A 259 0.78 46.02 43.41
CA LYS A 259 1.45 44.79 42.96
C LYS A 259 1.47 44.77 41.43
N ILE A 260 2.66 44.77 40.85
CA ILE A 260 2.82 44.64 39.41
C ILE A 260 2.63 43.15 39.11
N LYS A 261 1.50 42.78 38.51
CA LYS A 261 1.30 41.45 37.91
C LYS A 261 1.77 41.55 36.47
N SER A 262 2.96 41.03 36.19
CA SER A 262 3.46 41.03 34.82
C SER A 262 2.78 39.88 34.06
N LYS A 263 2.00 40.18 33.02
CA LYS A 263 1.35 39.14 32.18
C LYS A 263 2.33 38.51 31.16
N ILE A 264 3.63 38.51 31.47
CA ILE A 264 4.69 38.11 30.53
C ILE A 264 4.51 36.64 30.13
N TYR A 265 4.01 35.77 31.03
CA TYR A 265 3.71 34.36 30.75
C TYR A 265 2.78 34.14 29.55
N LEU A 266 1.83 35.04 29.26
CA LEU A 266 0.95 34.92 28.09
C LEU A 266 1.72 34.99 26.77
N SER A 267 2.78 35.80 26.72
CA SER A 267 3.63 35.89 25.52
C SER A 267 4.47 34.63 25.32
N TYR A 268 4.87 33.94 26.39
CA TYR A 268 5.56 32.66 26.30
C TYR A 268 4.62 31.54 25.84
N ILE A 269 3.42 31.47 26.42
CA ILE A 269 2.39 30.48 26.05
C ILE A 269 1.98 30.65 24.59
N SER A 270 1.76 31.89 24.12
CA SER A 270 1.37 32.12 22.73
C SER A 270 2.43 31.67 21.73
N ARG A 271 3.72 31.82 22.06
CA ARG A 271 4.82 31.32 21.23
C ARG A 271 4.82 29.80 21.16
N ILE A 272 4.74 29.11 22.30
CA ILE A 272 4.63 27.63 22.34
C ILE A 272 3.43 27.16 21.52
N PHE A 273 2.31 27.88 21.60
CA PHE A 273 1.13 27.55 20.82
C PHE A 273 1.35 27.68 19.31
N ILE A 274 2.16 28.64 18.84
CA ILE A 274 2.52 28.75 17.41
C ILE A 274 3.29 27.49 16.97
N PHE A 275 4.28 27.03 17.75
CA PHE A 275 5.00 25.80 17.42
C PHE A 275 4.05 24.58 17.38
N PHE A 276 3.20 24.47 18.40
CA PHE A 276 2.22 23.39 18.48
C PHE A 276 1.22 23.43 17.32
N ALA A 277 0.77 24.61 16.90
CA ALA A 277 -0.14 24.76 15.77
C ALA A 277 0.50 24.32 14.45
N ILE A 278 1.78 24.66 14.22
CA ILE A 278 2.53 24.24 13.01
C ILE A 278 2.78 22.73 13.03
N ALA A 279 3.20 22.17 14.17
CA ALA A 279 3.39 20.73 14.30
C ALA A 279 2.07 19.98 14.13
N GLY A 280 1.01 20.46 14.80
CA GLY A 280 -0.33 19.89 14.75
C GLY A 280 -0.93 19.92 13.35
N SER A 281 -0.80 21.03 12.60
CA SER A 281 -1.30 21.13 11.23
C SER A 281 -0.58 20.14 10.29
N TYR A 282 0.72 19.95 10.48
CA TYR A 282 1.48 18.96 9.70
C TYR A 282 1.05 17.52 10.02
N TYR A 283 0.94 17.15 11.30
CA TYR A 283 0.43 15.83 11.69
C TYR A 283 -0.99 15.60 11.17
N PHE A 284 -1.84 16.63 11.19
CA PHE A 284 -3.19 16.56 10.63
C PHE A 284 -3.15 16.30 9.12
N LEU A 285 -2.30 17.01 8.38
CA LEU A 285 -2.14 16.82 6.93
C LEU A 285 -1.65 15.40 6.60
N VAL A 286 -0.67 14.88 7.33
CA VAL A 286 -0.16 13.52 7.12
C VAL A 286 -1.24 12.47 7.42
N TYR A 287 -1.97 12.64 8.53
CA TYR A 287 -3.00 11.68 8.96
C TYR A 287 -4.24 11.67 8.07
N PHE A 288 -4.73 12.84 7.65
CA PHE A 288 -5.99 12.94 6.89
C PHE A 288 -5.82 12.86 5.38
N HIS A 289 -4.65 13.23 4.86
CA HIS A 289 -4.47 13.37 3.41
C HIS A 289 -3.42 12.40 2.87
N LEU A 290 -2.16 12.55 3.28
CA LEU A 290 -1.07 11.82 2.64
C LEU A 290 -1.11 10.31 2.92
N TYR A 291 -1.28 9.92 4.19
CA TYR A 291 -1.23 8.51 4.56
C TYR A 291 -2.44 7.70 4.05
N PRO A 292 -3.70 8.15 4.21
CA PRO A 292 -4.86 7.40 3.71
C PRO A 292 -4.86 7.21 2.20
N ASN A 293 -4.40 8.21 1.44
CA ASN A 293 -4.27 8.10 -0.01
C ASN A 293 -3.28 6.99 -0.39
N CYS A 294 -2.07 7.04 0.17
CA CYS A 294 -1.05 6.01 -0.06
C CYS A 294 -1.53 4.61 0.39
N GLN A 295 -2.21 4.52 1.53
CA GLN A 295 -2.75 3.26 2.04
C GLN A 295 -3.80 2.66 1.10
N THR A 296 -4.70 3.49 0.58
CA THR A 296 -5.76 3.06 -0.36
C THR A 296 -5.14 2.49 -1.64
N LEU A 297 -4.16 3.19 -2.22
CA LEU A 297 -3.44 2.73 -3.41
C LEU A 297 -2.71 1.39 -3.18
N MET A 298 -2.08 1.22 -2.00
CA MET A 298 -1.43 -0.04 -1.65
C MET A 298 -2.43 -1.19 -1.51
N ILE A 299 -3.64 -0.94 -0.97
CA ILE A 299 -4.71 -1.96 -0.84
C ILE A 299 -5.28 -2.34 -2.22
N ASP A 300 -5.45 -1.35 -3.09
CA ASP A 300 -6.10 -1.54 -4.38
C ASP A 300 -5.18 -2.22 -5.42
N ARG A 301 -3.86 -2.08 -5.30
CA ARG A 301 -2.88 -2.71 -6.20
C ARG A 301 -2.99 -4.25 -6.30
N PRO A 302 -2.97 -5.04 -5.21
CA PRO A 302 -3.08 -6.50 -5.33
C PRO A 302 -4.40 -6.94 -5.98
N LEU A 303 -5.50 -6.21 -5.72
CA LEU A 303 -6.79 -6.47 -6.36
C LEU A 303 -6.74 -6.21 -7.86
N LEU A 304 -6.11 -5.11 -8.26
CA LEU A 304 -5.91 -4.74 -9.65
C LEU A 304 -5.16 -5.83 -10.42
N LEU A 305 -3.99 -6.24 -9.89
CA LEU A 305 -3.13 -7.23 -10.53
C LEU A 305 -3.81 -8.60 -10.61
N ASN A 306 -4.51 -9.02 -9.55
CA ASN A 306 -5.28 -10.25 -9.55
C ASN A 306 -6.36 -10.22 -10.66
N ASN A 307 -7.09 -9.09 -10.79
CA ASN A 307 -8.15 -8.99 -11.79
C ASN A 307 -7.63 -9.07 -13.23
N PHE A 308 -6.50 -8.43 -13.55
CA PHE A 308 -5.87 -8.58 -14.88
C PHE A 308 -5.39 -10.00 -15.16
N SER A 309 -4.76 -10.64 -14.17
CA SER A 309 -4.36 -12.04 -14.29
C SER A 309 -5.56 -12.95 -14.56
N LEU A 310 -6.65 -12.77 -13.81
CA LEU A 310 -7.85 -13.58 -13.95
C LEU A 310 -8.54 -13.39 -15.30
N PHE A 311 -8.52 -12.20 -15.90
CA PHE A 311 -9.16 -12.01 -17.21
C PHE A 311 -8.60 -12.94 -18.28
N ARG A 312 -7.27 -13.04 -18.36
CA ARG A 312 -6.63 -13.90 -19.35
C ARG A 312 -7.00 -15.37 -19.13
N THR A 313 -6.98 -15.82 -17.87
CA THR A 313 -7.35 -17.18 -17.46
C THR A 313 -8.81 -17.49 -17.76
N LEU A 314 -9.74 -16.59 -17.40
CA LEU A 314 -11.17 -16.77 -17.66
C LEU A 314 -11.49 -16.82 -19.16
N LEU A 315 -10.82 -16.00 -19.97
CA LEU A 315 -10.95 -16.08 -21.43
C LEU A 315 -10.42 -17.42 -21.98
N SER A 316 -9.32 -17.93 -21.43
CA SER A 316 -8.80 -19.25 -21.79
C SER A 316 -9.79 -20.37 -21.43
N ARG A 317 -10.43 -20.32 -20.25
CA ARG A 317 -11.49 -21.25 -19.88
C ARG A 317 -12.67 -21.23 -20.85
N LEU A 318 -13.12 -20.03 -21.23
CA LEU A 318 -14.20 -19.89 -22.18
C LEU A 318 -13.86 -20.52 -23.54
N ASP A 319 -12.60 -20.40 -23.99
CA ASP A 319 -12.12 -21.09 -25.20
C ASP A 319 -12.29 -22.62 -25.10
N ILE A 320 -11.82 -23.17 -23.98
CA ILE A 320 -11.82 -24.61 -23.71
C ILE A 320 -13.24 -25.16 -23.74
N PHE A 321 -14.18 -24.46 -23.08
CA PHE A 321 -15.59 -24.84 -23.05
C PHE A 321 -16.28 -24.67 -24.40
N ALA A 322 -15.97 -23.61 -25.15
CA ALA A 322 -16.49 -23.41 -26.50
C ALA A 322 -16.05 -24.53 -27.46
N ARG A 323 -14.77 -24.96 -27.36
CA ARG A 323 -14.23 -26.11 -28.11
C ARG A 323 -14.89 -27.43 -27.70
N ASP A 324 -15.13 -27.62 -26.40
CA ASP A 324 -15.71 -28.87 -25.90
C ASP A 324 -17.18 -29.01 -26.29
N MET A 325 -17.95 -27.94 -26.30
CA MET A 325 -19.35 -27.99 -26.75
C MET A 325 -19.47 -28.49 -28.20
N ARG A 326 -18.57 -28.08 -29.09
CA ARG A 326 -18.55 -28.56 -30.49
C ARG A 326 -18.08 -29.98 -30.65
N SER A 327 -17.22 -30.43 -29.75
CA SER A 327 -16.62 -31.76 -29.80
C SER A 327 -16.34 -32.20 -28.36
N PRO A 328 -17.33 -32.85 -27.70
CA PRO A 328 -17.37 -33.09 -26.25
C PRO A 328 -16.42 -34.20 -25.80
N VAL A 329 -15.26 -34.27 -26.43
CA VAL A 329 -14.23 -35.28 -26.19
C VAL A 329 -13.72 -35.20 -24.76
N PHE A 330 -13.65 -34.02 -24.15
CA PHE A 330 -13.16 -33.89 -22.78
C PHE A 330 -14.19 -34.44 -21.78
N ILE A 331 -15.42 -33.94 -21.80
CA ILE A 331 -16.45 -34.42 -20.86
C ILE A 331 -16.68 -35.91 -21.02
N THR A 332 -16.76 -36.44 -22.25
CA THR A 332 -17.01 -37.88 -22.46
C THR A 332 -15.87 -38.76 -21.98
N GLU A 333 -14.60 -38.32 -22.13
CA GLU A 333 -13.43 -39.14 -21.76
C GLU A 333 -13.26 -39.24 -20.24
N PHE A 334 -13.77 -38.26 -19.48
CA PHE A 334 -13.61 -38.19 -18.03
C PHE A 334 -14.89 -38.41 -17.23
N GLN A 335 -16.04 -38.60 -17.90
CA GLN A 335 -17.35 -38.71 -17.25
C GLN A 335 -17.43 -39.83 -16.20
N ASP A 336 -16.68 -40.91 -16.39
CA ASP A 336 -16.62 -42.06 -15.46
C ASP A 336 -15.75 -41.79 -14.21
N PHE A 337 -14.95 -40.72 -14.23
CA PHE A 337 -13.95 -40.42 -13.18
C PHE A 337 -14.23 -39.11 -12.45
N TYR A 338 -14.86 -38.15 -13.12
CA TYR A 338 -15.18 -36.84 -12.59
C TYR A 338 -16.52 -36.35 -13.14
N ASP A 339 -17.45 -36.01 -12.25
CA ASP A 339 -18.75 -35.47 -12.63
C ASP A 339 -18.60 -33.99 -13.01
N PHE A 340 -18.15 -33.75 -14.24
CA PHE A 340 -18.05 -32.41 -14.78
C PHE A 340 -19.47 -31.86 -15.01
N PRO A 341 -19.80 -30.67 -14.44
CA PRO A 341 -20.95 -29.92 -14.89
C PRO A 341 -20.94 -29.76 -16.42
N ASN A 342 -22.12 -29.64 -17.02
CA ASN A 342 -22.25 -29.34 -18.45
C ASN A 342 -21.39 -28.11 -18.82
N SER A 343 -20.65 -28.16 -19.94
CA SER A 343 -19.80 -27.06 -20.44
C SER A 343 -20.55 -25.73 -20.49
N GLN A 344 -21.85 -25.75 -20.78
CA GLN A 344 -22.69 -24.56 -20.80
C GLN A 344 -22.82 -23.91 -19.42
N ILE A 345 -23.05 -24.71 -18.37
CA ILE A 345 -23.13 -24.23 -16.98
C ILE A 345 -21.78 -23.65 -16.54
N MET A 346 -20.68 -24.31 -16.93
CA MET A 346 -19.33 -23.80 -16.65
C MET A 346 -19.04 -22.48 -17.37
N ALA A 347 -19.49 -22.36 -18.63
CA ALA A 347 -19.37 -21.13 -19.41
C ALA A 347 -20.19 -20.00 -18.78
N ASP A 348 -21.45 -20.24 -18.41
CA ASP A 348 -22.32 -19.25 -17.75
C ASP A 348 -21.70 -18.73 -16.44
N ASN A 349 -21.17 -19.63 -15.60
CA ASN A 349 -20.45 -19.24 -14.39
C ASN A 349 -19.21 -18.38 -14.70
N THR A 350 -18.45 -18.78 -15.72
CA THR A 350 -17.25 -18.04 -16.15
C THR A 350 -17.59 -16.66 -16.68
N PHE A 351 -18.72 -16.51 -17.42
CA PHE A 351 -19.23 -15.23 -17.89
C PHE A 351 -19.61 -14.30 -16.73
N GLU A 352 -20.33 -14.79 -15.73
CA GLU A 352 -20.71 -13.98 -14.58
C GLU A 352 -19.49 -13.53 -13.76
N ILE A 353 -18.49 -14.40 -13.59
CA ILE A 353 -17.21 -14.03 -12.94
C ILE A 353 -16.50 -12.95 -13.76
N LEU A 354 -16.34 -13.14 -15.07
CA LEU A 354 -15.68 -12.19 -15.97
C LEU A 354 -16.37 -10.82 -15.94
N LYS A 355 -17.70 -10.80 -16.00
CA LYS A 355 -18.52 -9.57 -15.91
C LYS A 355 -18.38 -8.87 -14.56
N SER A 356 -18.36 -9.63 -13.46
CA SER A 356 -18.13 -9.09 -12.12
C SER A 356 -16.76 -8.42 -12.03
N LYS A 357 -15.71 -9.12 -12.47
CA LYS A 357 -14.32 -8.62 -12.45
C LYS A 357 -14.12 -7.39 -13.34
N ARG A 358 -14.78 -7.33 -14.51
CA ARG A 358 -14.79 -6.13 -15.36
C ARG A 358 -15.44 -4.91 -14.69
N LYS A 359 -16.55 -5.11 -13.97
CA LYS A 359 -17.16 -4.03 -13.18
C LYS A 359 -16.23 -3.53 -12.08
N GLU A 360 -15.41 -4.41 -11.49
CA GLU A 360 -14.42 -3.99 -10.50
C GLU A 360 -13.34 -3.10 -11.13
N ILE A 361 -12.75 -3.47 -12.26
CA ILE A 361 -11.72 -2.69 -12.99
C ILE A 361 -12.21 -1.27 -13.36
N LYS A 362 -13.51 -1.11 -13.60
CA LYS A 362 -14.14 0.19 -13.92
C LYS A 362 -14.33 1.12 -12.70
N LYS A 363 -14.05 0.68 -11.47
CA LYS A 363 -14.17 1.53 -10.28
C LYS A 363 -13.10 2.63 -10.30
N GLU A 364 -13.48 3.82 -9.84
CA GLU A 364 -12.60 5.00 -9.81
C GLU A 364 -11.30 4.76 -9.04
N ASN A 365 -11.35 3.99 -7.96
CA ASN A 365 -10.16 3.64 -7.18
C ASN A 365 -9.06 2.95 -8.01
N PHE A 366 -9.43 2.12 -8.98
CA PHE A 366 -8.46 1.43 -9.83
C PHE A 366 -7.96 2.28 -10.98
N SER A 367 -8.75 3.23 -11.49
CA SER A 367 -8.26 4.13 -12.53
C SER A 367 -7.14 5.03 -12.04
N VAL A 368 -7.11 5.37 -10.75
CA VAL A 368 -6.01 6.13 -10.11
C VAL A 368 -4.69 5.35 -10.12
N LEU A 369 -4.72 4.01 -10.22
CA LEU A 369 -3.53 3.16 -10.30
C LEU A 369 -3.07 2.90 -11.75
N MET A 370 -3.76 3.45 -12.75
CA MET A 370 -3.47 3.22 -14.16
C MET A 370 -2.94 4.50 -14.82
N SER A 371 -1.92 4.38 -15.66
CA SER A 371 -1.51 5.50 -16.50
C SER A 371 -2.56 5.79 -17.58
N GLN A 372 -2.48 6.97 -18.18
CA GLN A 372 -3.29 7.30 -19.35
C GLN A 372 -3.01 6.36 -20.54
N GLU A 373 -1.80 5.81 -20.66
CA GLU A 373 -1.47 4.80 -21.68
C GLU A 373 -2.29 3.53 -21.45
N LEU A 374 -2.29 3.00 -20.22
CA LEU A 374 -3.04 1.79 -19.88
C LEU A 374 -4.55 1.99 -20.04
N LEU A 375 -5.09 3.12 -19.54
CA LEU A 375 -6.50 3.45 -19.72
C LEU A 375 -6.90 3.56 -21.20
N ASN A 376 -6.01 4.09 -22.04
CA ASN A 376 -6.26 4.15 -23.47
C ASN A 376 -6.25 2.76 -24.11
N ARG A 377 -5.36 1.84 -23.72
CA ARG A 377 -5.37 0.46 -24.25
C ARG A 377 -6.65 -0.31 -23.89
N ILE A 378 -7.12 -0.14 -22.67
CA ILE A 378 -8.30 -0.85 -22.17
C ILE A 378 -9.59 -0.29 -22.79
N TYR A 379 -9.74 1.04 -22.86
CA TYR A 379 -11.03 1.69 -23.15
C TYR A 379 -11.08 2.50 -24.44
N LYS A 380 -9.95 2.71 -25.12
CA LYS A 380 -9.89 3.53 -26.33
C LYS A 380 -9.20 2.80 -27.45
N SER A 381 -9.48 3.30 -28.65
CA SER A 381 -8.83 2.86 -29.87
C SER A 381 -7.32 2.96 -29.74
N ASN A 382 -6.67 1.81 -29.84
CA ASN A 382 -5.25 1.75 -30.11
C ASN A 382 -5.08 1.88 -31.63
N ASN A 383 -4.00 2.51 -32.09
CA ASN A 383 -3.60 2.44 -33.51
C ASN A 383 -3.11 1.01 -33.87
N SER A 384 -3.73 -0.03 -33.32
CA SER A 384 -3.44 -1.41 -33.64
C SER A 384 -3.88 -1.69 -35.06
N THR A 385 -3.06 -2.46 -35.78
CA THR A 385 -3.41 -2.97 -37.10
C THR A 385 -4.53 -4.03 -37.06
N GLU A 386 -4.93 -4.46 -35.86
CA GLU A 386 -5.92 -5.51 -35.65
C GLU A 386 -7.30 -4.91 -35.33
N GLU A 387 -8.28 -5.22 -36.17
CA GLU A 387 -9.68 -4.73 -36.12
C GLU A 387 -10.35 -5.04 -34.78
N VAL A 388 -10.02 -6.18 -34.16
CA VAL A 388 -10.59 -6.65 -32.88
C VAL A 388 -10.34 -5.69 -31.73
N LEU A 389 -9.21 -4.97 -31.76
CA LEU A 389 -8.77 -4.08 -30.69
C LEU A 389 -9.07 -2.61 -30.99
N GLU A 390 -9.83 -2.34 -32.05
CA GLU A 390 -10.14 -0.97 -32.52
C GLU A 390 -10.82 -0.12 -31.44
N TYR A 391 -11.55 -0.73 -30.50
CA TYR A 391 -12.25 -0.03 -29.41
C TYR A 391 -11.65 -0.31 -28.03
N GLY A 392 -10.45 -0.91 -27.99
CA GLY A 392 -9.76 -1.30 -26.76
C GLY A 392 -10.22 -2.65 -26.21
N THR A 393 -9.40 -3.21 -25.31
CA THR A 393 -9.54 -4.58 -24.81
C THR A 393 -10.88 -4.83 -24.09
N ASP A 394 -11.43 -3.84 -23.39
CA ASP A 394 -12.71 -3.99 -22.67
C ASP A 394 -13.89 -4.24 -23.63
N ALA A 395 -13.91 -3.55 -24.77
CA ALA A 395 -14.90 -3.74 -25.81
C ALA A 395 -14.69 -5.07 -26.54
N SER A 396 -13.43 -5.42 -26.85
CA SER A 396 -13.10 -6.71 -27.46
C SER A 396 -13.54 -7.90 -26.62
N ILE A 397 -13.49 -7.79 -25.28
CA ILE A 397 -14.00 -8.82 -24.38
C ILE A 397 -15.53 -8.94 -24.48
N ASP A 398 -16.28 -7.84 -24.60
CA ASP A 398 -17.73 -7.89 -24.84
C ASP A 398 -18.04 -8.60 -26.16
N ASP A 399 -17.33 -8.25 -27.23
CA ASP A 399 -17.50 -8.86 -28.55
C ASP A 399 -17.24 -10.37 -28.50
N ILE A 400 -16.17 -10.80 -27.83
CA ILE A 400 -15.87 -12.21 -27.62
C ILE A 400 -16.96 -12.91 -26.80
N ILE A 401 -17.45 -12.30 -25.73
CA ILE A 401 -18.53 -12.89 -24.92
C ILE A 401 -19.78 -13.11 -25.79
N ASP A 402 -20.14 -12.15 -26.63
CA ASP A 402 -21.30 -12.23 -27.51
C ASP A 402 -21.11 -13.27 -28.64
N GLU A 403 -19.90 -13.36 -29.21
CA GLU A 403 -19.54 -14.39 -30.18
C GLU A 403 -19.63 -15.80 -29.54
N ILE A 404 -19.10 -15.97 -28.32
CA ILE A 404 -19.18 -17.24 -27.58
C ILE A 404 -20.62 -17.57 -27.20
N TYR A 405 -21.41 -16.60 -26.75
CA TYR A 405 -22.83 -16.82 -26.48
C TYR A 405 -23.57 -17.24 -27.75
N SER A 406 -23.23 -16.67 -28.90
CA SER A 406 -23.78 -17.09 -30.19
C SER A 406 -23.34 -18.51 -30.59
N LEU A 407 -22.11 -18.92 -30.24
CA LEU A 407 -21.66 -20.30 -30.35
C LEU A 407 -22.50 -21.26 -29.48
N PHE A 408 -22.67 -20.95 -28.20
CA PHE A 408 -23.38 -21.81 -27.25
C PHE A 408 -24.88 -21.93 -27.50
N TYR A 409 -25.52 -20.83 -27.90
CA TYR A 409 -26.99 -20.76 -27.88
C TYR A 409 -27.63 -20.74 -29.26
N LYS A 410 -26.88 -20.40 -30.32
CA LYS A 410 -27.45 -20.21 -31.66
C LYS A 410 -26.90 -21.20 -32.71
N ASN A 411 -25.80 -21.92 -32.44
CA ASN A 411 -25.17 -22.85 -33.39
C ASN A 411 -24.85 -22.25 -34.78
N LEU A 412 -24.59 -20.94 -34.86
CA LEU A 412 -24.59 -20.19 -36.14
C LEU A 412 -23.26 -20.15 -36.90
N ILE A 413 -22.17 -20.70 -36.38
CA ILE A 413 -20.83 -20.34 -36.85
C ILE A 413 -20.19 -21.45 -37.72
N ASN A 414 -19.78 -21.10 -38.94
CA ASN A 414 -19.05 -21.97 -39.86
C ASN A 414 -17.64 -22.31 -39.33
N THR A 415 -16.96 -23.32 -39.90
CA THR A 415 -15.63 -23.74 -39.46
C THR A 415 -14.55 -22.66 -39.63
N ASP A 416 -14.64 -21.84 -40.69
CA ASP A 416 -13.67 -20.78 -40.97
C ASP A 416 -13.80 -19.60 -39.99
N GLU A 417 -15.04 -19.21 -39.69
CA GLU A 417 -15.36 -18.20 -38.67
C GLU A 417 -14.87 -18.61 -37.27
N LEU A 418 -14.85 -19.91 -36.97
CA LEU A 418 -14.30 -20.43 -35.70
C LEU A 418 -12.78 -20.25 -35.60
N SER A 419 -12.06 -20.44 -36.71
CA SER A 419 -10.60 -20.27 -36.73
C SER A 419 -10.21 -18.80 -36.53
N GLN A 420 -10.95 -17.88 -37.15
CA GLN A 420 -10.81 -16.45 -36.94
C GLN A 420 -11.10 -16.10 -35.48
N TYR A 421 -12.20 -16.61 -34.91
CA TYR A 421 -12.53 -16.41 -33.49
C TYR A 421 -11.38 -16.77 -32.54
N PHE A 422 -10.74 -17.93 -32.73
CA PHE A 422 -9.62 -18.34 -31.87
C PHE A 422 -8.39 -17.43 -32.01
N GLU A 423 -8.12 -16.95 -33.23
CA GLU A 423 -7.06 -15.97 -33.48
C GLU A 423 -7.36 -14.63 -32.78
N LYS A 424 -8.60 -14.12 -32.91
CA LYS A 424 -9.07 -12.92 -32.19
C LYS A 424 -8.86 -13.07 -30.68
N LEU A 425 -9.26 -14.20 -30.12
CA LEU A 425 -9.15 -14.48 -28.68
C LEU A 425 -7.68 -14.48 -28.22
N GLN A 426 -6.80 -15.13 -28.99
CA GLN A 426 -5.37 -15.18 -28.67
C GLN A 426 -4.75 -13.77 -28.68
N ASN A 427 -5.13 -12.93 -29.63
CA ASN A 427 -4.66 -11.56 -29.71
C ASN A 427 -5.11 -10.72 -28.50
N ILE A 428 -6.38 -10.85 -28.09
CA ILE A 428 -6.90 -10.22 -26.88
C ILE A 428 -6.13 -10.69 -25.64
N GLN A 429 -5.89 -12.00 -25.49
CA GLN A 429 -5.11 -12.54 -24.36
C GLN A 429 -3.68 -11.99 -24.32
N ASN A 430 -3.04 -11.81 -25.48
CA ASN A 430 -1.71 -11.23 -25.59
C ASN A 430 -1.69 -9.74 -25.21
N GLU A 431 -2.70 -8.97 -25.58
CA GLU A 431 -2.82 -7.58 -25.13
C GLU A 431 -3.10 -7.48 -23.64
N ILE A 432 -3.97 -8.33 -23.07
CA ILE A 432 -4.22 -8.38 -21.61
C ILE A 432 -2.92 -8.67 -20.85
N LEU A 433 -2.05 -9.54 -21.38
CA LEU A 433 -0.73 -9.78 -20.76
C LEU A 433 0.16 -8.52 -20.78
N LYS A 434 0.16 -7.76 -21.88
CA LYS A 434 0.88 -6.48 -21.94
C LYS A 434 0.28 -5.46 -20.96
N GLU A 435 -1.04 -5.40 -20.87
CA GLU A 435 -1.77 -4.56 -19.92
C GLU A 435 -1.44 -4.92 -18.47
N PHE A 436 -1.32 -6.21 -18.14
CA PHE A 436 -0.89 -6.67 -16.81
C PHE A 436 0.50 -6.12 -16.44
N PHE A 437 1.50 -6.25 -17.33
CA PHE A 437 2.84 -5.72 -17.06
C PHE A 437 2.86 -4.18 -16.96
N LEU A 438 2.04 -3.50 -17.76
CA LEU A 438 1.86 -2.05 -17.65
C LEU A 438 1.20 -1.68 -16.32
N ALA A 439 0.18 -2.41 -15.88
CA ALA A 439 -0.52 -2.18 -14.62
C ALA A 439 0.42 -2.37 -13.41
N ASP A 440 1.27 -3.40 -13.41
CA ASP A 440 2.26 -3.60 -12.34
C ASP A 440 3.27 -2.43 -12.28
N ARG A 441 3.81 -2.04 -13.43
CA ARG A 441 4.74 -0.92 -13.53
C ARG A 441 4.10 0.41 -13.11
N ASP A 442 2.92 0.72 -13.64
CA ASP A 442 2.25 2.00 -13.44
C ASP A 442 1.80 2.15 -11.98
N SER A 443 1.15 1.12 -11.42
CA SER A 443 0.73 1.12 -10.02
C SER A 443 1.92 1.26 -9.06
N LYS A 444 3.06 0.63 -9.37
CA LYS A 444 4.30 0.80 -8.60
C LYS A 444 4.84 2.23 -8.66
N ASN A 445 4.88 2.83 -9.84
CA ASN A 445 5.36 4.19 -10.01
C ASN A 445 4.47 5.22 -9.30
N ILE A 446 3.16 5.03 -9.34
CA ILE A 446 2.18 5.90 -8.68
C ILE A 446 2.32 5.81 -7.15
N ILE A 447 2.41 4.59 -6.59
CA ILE A 447 2.65 4.39 -5.16
C ILE A 447 3.99 5.01 -4.74
N ASN A 448 5.06 4.82 -5.53
CA ASN A 448 6.36 5.42 -5.24
C ASN A 448 6.31 6.96 -5.26
N SER A 449 5.58 7.56 -6.20
CA SER A 449 5.40 9.01 -6.25
C SER A 449 4.69 9.57 -5.01
N GLU A 450 3.70 8.86 -4.48
CA GLU A 450 3.01 9.25 -3.24
C GLU A 450 3.91 9.11 -2.01
N LEU A 451 4.77 8.08 -1.99
CA LEU A 451 5.79 7.92 -0.96
C LEU A 451 6.84 9.03 -1.01
N ASP A 452 7.31 9.38 -2.20
CA ASP A 452 8.23 10.48 -2.41
C ASP A 452 7.60 11.80 -1.95
N ALA A 453 6.31 12.03 -2.23
CA ALA A 453 5.59 13.20 -1.72
C ALA A 453 5.53 13.23 -0.17
N ILE A 454 5.35 12.08 0.49
CA ILE A 454 5.42 11.98 1.96
C ILE A 454 6.83 12.32 2.47
N ILE A 455 7.87 11.82 1.80
CA ILE A 455 9.28 12.08 2.14
C ILE A 455 9.60 13.57 1.98
N GLU A 456 9.29 14.15 0.83
CA GLU A 456 9.50 15.56 0.50
C GLU A 456 8.77 16.47 1.50
N SER A 457 7.51 16.17 1.81
CA SER A 457 6.71 16.88 2.80
C SER A 457 7.35 16.82 4.20
N THR A 458 7.94 15.67 4.57
CA THR A 458 8.67 15.50 5.84
C THR A 458 9.96 16.32 5.88
N ILE A 459 10.71 16.37 4.78
CA ILE A 459 11.92 17.20 4.66
C ILE A 459 11.55 18.69 4.76
N PHE A 460 10.52 19.12 4.03
CA PHE A 460 10.04 20.50 4.04
C PHE A 460 9.56 20.94 5.44
N TYR A 461 8.80 20.08 6.13
CA TYR A 461 8.41 20.33 7.52
C TYR A 461 9.62 20.46 8.45
N SER A 462 10.61 19.56 8.32
CA SER A 462 11.83 19.58 9.14
C SER A 462 12.64 20.87 8.92
N LEU A 463 12.80 21.29 7.66
CA LEU A 463 13.44 22.57 7.31
C LEU A 463 12.67 23.77 7.88
N THR A 464 11.34 23.75 7.79
CA THR A 464 10.48 24.81 8.34
C THR A 464 10.65 24.93 9.85
N VAL A 465 10.69 23.80 10.57
CA VAL A 465 10.94 23.77 12.02
C VAL A 465 12.33 24.30 12.37
N CYS A 466 13.37 23.93 11.61
CA CYS A 466 14.71 24.46 11.79
C CYS A 466 14.77 25.99 11.60
N LEU A 467 14.17 26.50 10.51
CA LEU A 467 14.11 27.95 10.24
C LEU A 467 13.35 28.69 11.35
N LEU A 468 12.21 28.14 11.78
CA LEU A 468 11.43 28.68 12.89
C LEU A 468 12.29 28.77 14.17
N PHE A 469 13.09 27.74 14.47
CA PHE A 469 13.99 27.75 15.62
C PHE A 469 15.05 28.85 15.51
N PHE A 470 15.80 28.93 14.41
CA PHE A 470 16.90 29.88 14.25
C PHE A 470 16.44 31.34 14.12
N ILE A 471 15.33 31.61 13.43
CA ILE A 471 14.87 32.97 13.13
C ILE A 471 13.97 33.50 14.26
N TYR A 472 13.12 32.67 14.85
CA TYR A 472 12.11 33.14 15.80
C TYR A 472 12.46 32.85 17.26
N TYR A 473 12.86 31.60 17.57
CA TYR A 473 13.10 31.18 18.95
C TYR A 473 14.49 31.56 19.46
N LEU A 474 15.54 31.36 18.67
CA LEU A 474 16.91 31.63 19.11
C LEU A 474 17.15 33.11 19.47
N PRO A 475 16.72 34.11 18.66
CA PRO A 475 16.90 35.52 19.03
C PRO A 475 16.08 35.90 20.26
N TYR A 476 14.91 35.27 20.41
CA TYR A 476 14.08 35.46 21.59
C TYR A 476 14.75 34.94 22.85
N PHE A 477 15.25 33.69 22.85
CA PHE A 477 15.96 33.13 23.99
C PHE A 477 17.21 33.95 24.35
N ASN A 478 17.99 34.40 23.36
CA ASN A 478 19.15 35.27 23.60
C ASN A 478 18.76 36.60 24.25
N SER A 479 17.65 37.21 23.82
CA SER A 479 17.12 38.44 24.42
C SER A 479 16.70 38.21 25.88
N GLN A 480 16.03 37.09 26.18
CA GLN A 480 15.62 36.76 27.55
C GLN A 480 16.81 36.46 28.46
N ILE A 481 17.81 35.70 27.98
CA ILE A 481 19.04 35.44 28.73
C ILE A 481 19.75 36.76 29.06
N LYS A 482 19.84 37.69 28.10
CA LYS A 482 20.44 39.02 28.32
C LYS A 482 19.65 39.89 29.31
N GLN A 483 18.33 39.74 29.37
CA GLN A 483 17.51 40.41 30.39
C GLN A 483 17.77 39.81 31.78
N LEU A 484 17.73 38.48 31.89
CA LEU A 484 18.03 37.76 33.13
C LEU A 484 19.42 38.06 33.67
N SER A 485 20.44 38.11 32.81
CA SER A 485 21.81 38.42 33.23
C SER A 485 21.94 39.83 33.80
N ARG A 486 21.17 40.81 33.30
CA ARG A 486 21.13 42.17 33.88
C ARG A 486 20.46 42.18 35.25
N PHE A 487 19.40 41.41 35.43
CA PHE A 487 18.72 41.29 36.73
C PHE A 487 19.56 40.55 37.77
N ALA A 488 20.36 39.56 37.38
CA ALA A 488 21.25 38.84 38.28
C ALA A 488 22.38 39.72 38.88
N ILE A 489 22.73 40.85 38.23
CA ILE A 489 23.77 41.78 38.70
C ILE A 489 23.22 42.73 39.78
N LEU A 490 21.92 43.05 39.79
CA LEU A 490 21.32 44.01 40.73
C LEU A 490 21.48 43.65 42.22
N PRO A 491 21.33 42.39 42.65
CA PRO A 491 21.55 41.99 44.05
C PRO A 491 22.97 42.30 44.53
N ASN A 492 24.00 42.02 43.72
CA ASN A 492 25.39 42.31 44.06
C ASN A 492 25.65 43.82 44.23
N ILE A 493 25.00 44.67 43.43
CA ILE A 493 25.11 46.14 43.56
C ILE A 493 24.41 46.64 44.83
N LEU A 494 23.33 45.98 45.26
CA LEU A 494 22.61 46.34 46.48
C LEU A 494 23.33 45.88 47.75
N GLU A 495 24.05 44.76 47.72
CA GLU A 495 24.94 44.34 48.83
C GLU A 495 26.14 45.28 49.00
N ILE A 496 26.75 45.74 47.91
CA ILE A 496 27.93 46.65 47.97
C ILE A 496 27.59 48.01 48.62
N ASN A 497 26.33 48.44 48.60
CA ASN A 497 25.90 49.70 49.23
C ASN A 497 25.36 49.52 50.66
N ALA A 498 25.39 48.31 51.21
CA ALA A 498 24.90 47.99 52.54
C ALA A 498 26.02 47.81 53.59
N GLU A 499 27.30 47.99 53.22
CA GLU A 499 28.38 48.06 54.20
C GLU A 499 28.36 49.44 54.90
N PRO A 500 28.09 49.49 56.22
CA PRO A 500 28.16 50.73 56.97
C PRO A 500 29.63 51.07 57.25
N THR A 501 30.11 52.21 56.73
CA THR A 501 31.24 52.94 57.32
C THR A 501 30.79 53.75 58.52
#